data_AF-A0A653G3C2-F1
#
_entry.id   AF-A0A653G3C2-F1
#
_cell.length_a   1.000
_cell.length_b   1.000
_cell.length_c   1.000
_cell.angle_alpha   90.00
_cell.angle_beta   90.00
_cell.angle_gamma   90.00
#
_symmetry.space_group_name_H-M   'P 1'
#
loop_
_entity.id
_entity.type
_entity.pdbx_description
1 polymer ?
#
loop_
_entity_poly.entity_id
_entity_poly.type
_entity_poly.pdbx_seq_one_letter_code
_entity_poly.pdbx_strand_id
1 'polypeptide(L)' 'MARNIKRYYQAWELRQQKMTFKEIGKIMGLTGSRVAVLSNHIDFKIEYQYQRRISNELKELVKKYI' A
#
# COMPACT_ATOMS: atom_id res chain seq x y z
N MET A 1 2.12 -7.61 15.96
CA MET A 1 2.86 -6.70 15.05
C MET A 1 1.97 -6.28 13.86
N ALA A 2 0.82 -5.60 14.09
CA ALA A 2 -0.24 -5.47 13.07
C ALA A 2 -0.84 -4.06 12.87
N ARG A 3 -0.50 -3.07 13.71
CA ARG A 3 -1.12 -1.72 13.64
C ARG A 3 -0.70 -0.88 12.43
N ASN A 4 0.42 -1.19 11.79
CA ASN A 4 0.96 -0.35 10.71
C ASN A 4 0.56 -0.79 9.29
N ILE A 5 0.34 -2.08 9.00
CA ILE A 5 0.08 -2.56 7.61
C ILE A 5 -1.13 -1.87 6.98
N LYS A 6 -2.20 -1.62 7.76
CA LYS A 6 -3.40 -0.93 7.25
C LYS A 6 -3.09 0.44 6.66
N ARG A 7 -2.18 1.22 7.28
CA ARG A 7 -1.78 2.54 6.76
C ARG A 7 -0.99 2.43 5.45
N TYR A 8 -0.17 1.40 5.32
CA TYR A 8 0.58 1.17 4.08
C TYR A 8 -0.38 0.84 2.93
N TYR A 9 -1.34 -0.04 3.19
CA TYR A 9 -2.36 -0.40 2.20
C TYR A 9 -3.26 0.78 1.84
N GLN A 10 -3.71 1.56 2.83
CA GLN A 10 -4.53 2.75 2.59
C GLN A 10 -3.82 3.80 1.73
N ALA A 11 -2.52 4.02 1.95
CA ALA A 11 -1.71 4.90 1.11
C ALA A 11 -1.60 4.38 -0.34
N TRP A 12 -1.44 3.06 -0.51
CA TRP A 12 -1.37 2.41 -1.81
C TRP A 12 -2.72 2.43 -2.54
N GLU A 13 -3.83 2.17 -1.85
CA GLU A 13 -5.19 2.18 -2.41
C GLU A 13 -5.58 3.56 -2.94
N LEU A 14 -5.32 4.61 -2.16
CA LEU A 14 -5.57 5.99 -2.59
C LEU A 14 -4.72 6.39 -3.80
N ARG A 15 -3.52 5.80 -3.95
CA ARG A 15 -2.68 5.98 -5.15
C ARG A 15 -3.29 5.31 -6.38
N GLN A 16 -3.88 4.13 -6.25
CA GLN A 16 -4.56 3.44 -7.37
C GLN A 16 -5.76 4.25 -7.89
N GLN A 17 -6.38 5.07 -7.03
CA GLN A 17 -7.43 6.03 -7.39
C GLN A 17 -6.91 7.29 -8.12
N LYS A 18 -5.64 7.30 -8.57
CA LYS A 18 -4.95 8.41 -9.25
C LYS A 18 -4.75 9.68 -8.40
N MET A 19 -4.85 9.59 -7.06
CA MET A 19 -4.54 10.73 -6.20
C MET A 19 -3.02 10.98 -6.12
N THR A 20 -2.62 12.24 -5.98
CA THR A 20 -1.21 12.59 -5.78
C THR A 20 -0.78 12.32 -4.33
N PHE A 21 0.51 12.05 -4.10
CA PHE A 21 1.03 11.83 -2.74
C PHE A 21 0.75 12.99 -1.78
N LYS A 22 0.63 14.23 -2.30
CA LYS A 22 0.30 15.41 -1.52
C LYS A 22 -1.15 15.38 -1.01
N GLU A 23 -2.09 14.93 -1.84
CA GLU A 23 -3.51 14.80 -1.49
C GLU A 23 -3.73 13.64 -0.52
N ILE A 24 -3.11 12.49 -0.80
CA ILE A 24 -3.14 11.32 0.08
C ILE A 24 -2.56 11.68 1.46
N GLY A 25 -1.48 12.46 1.48
CA GLY A 25 -0.88 12.96 2.72
C GLY A 25 -1.86 13.80 3.54
N LYS A 26 -2.61 14.70 2.89
CA LYS A 26 -3.66 15.50 3.57
C LYS A 26 -4.76 14.61 4.17
N ILE A 27 -5.19 13.57 3.44
CA ILE A 27 -6.24 12.63 3.89
C ILE A 27 -5.76 11.81 5.09
N MET A 28 -4.50 11.36 5.07
CA MET A 28 -3.94 10.48 6.11
C MET A 28 -3.32 11.23 7.29
N GLY A 29 -3.24 12.57 7.24
CA GLY A 29 -2.50 13.37 8.22
C GLY A 29 -0.98 13.12 8.17
N LEU A 30 -0.43 12.86 6.98
CA LEU A 30 0.97 12.54 6.73
C LEU A 30 1.60 13.47 5.69
N THR A 31 2.94 13.52 5.65
CA THR A 31 3.66 14.19 4.56
C THR A 31 3.63 13.33 3.30
N GLY A 32 3.63 13.97 2.12
CA GLY A 32 3.64 13.26 0.83
C GLY A 32 4.85 12.33 0.67
N SER A 33 6.02 12.71 1.21
CA SER A 33 7.21 11.85 1.24
C SER A 33 6.97 10.56 2.04
N ARG A 34 6.27 10.65 3.16
CA ARG A 34 5.94 9.48 3.99
C ARG A 34 4.92 8.58 3.30
N VAL A 35 3.93 9.15 2.62
CA VAL A 35 2.99 8.41 1.79
C VAL A 35 3.69 7.66 0.66
N ALA A 36 4.66 8.30 -0.01
CA ALA A 36 5.43 7.66 -1.08
C ALA A 36 6.16 6.41 -0.57
N VAL A 37 6.81 6.48 0.60
CA VAL A 37 7.46 5.33 1.24
C VAL A 37 6.46 4.23 1.59
N LEU A 38 5.29 4.60 2.11
CA LEU A 38 4.23 3.65 2.49
C LEU A 38 3.69 2.89 1.26
N SER A 39 3.37 3.61 0.19
CA SER A 39 2.89 3.01 -1.06
C SER A 39 3.96 2.15 -1.73
N ASN A 40 5.19 2.67 -1.85
CA ASN A 40 6.28 1.95 -2.52
C ASN A 40 6.67 0.68 -1.75
N HIS A 41 6.51 0.64 -0.43
CA HIS A 41 6.73 -0.57 0.35
C HIS A 41 5.72 -1.68 0.00
N ILE A 42 4.47 -1.32 -0.32
CA ILE A 42 3.48 -2.29 -0.80
C ILE A 42 3.81 -2.74 -2.22
N ASP A 43 4.17 -1.82 -3.12
CA ASP A 43 4.62 -2.16 -4.48
C ASP A 43 5.83 -3.11 -4.45
N PHE A 44 6.84 -2.79 -3.65
CA PHE A 44 8.00 -3.66 -3.42
C PHE A 44 7.60 -5.03 -2.89
N LYS A 45 6.65 -5.09 -1.95
CA LYS A 45 6.14 -6.36 -1.46
C LYS A 45 5.41 -7.14 -2.54
N ILE A 46 4.58 -6.51 -3.37
CA ILE A 46 3.87 -7.18 -4.46
C ILE A 46 4.89 -7.74 -5.46
N GLU A 47 5.84 -6.91 -5.89
CA GLU A 47 6.88 -7.27 -6.87
C GLU A 47 7.76 -8.42 -6.38
N TYR A 48 8.23 -8.36 -5.12
CA TYR A 48 9.10 -9.40 -4.56
C TYR A 48 8.34 -10.60 -3.95
N GLN A 49 7.07 -10.46 -3.55
CA GLN A 49 6.23 -11.63 -3.20
C GLN A 49 5.85 -12.44 -4.44
N TYR A 50 5.78 -11.81 -5.62
CA TYR A 50 5.65 -12.55 -6.87
C TYR A 50 6.84 -13.51 -7.08
N GLN A 51 8.04 -13.12 -6.62
CA GLN A 51 9.23 -13.97 -6.65
C GLN A 51 9.30 -15.00 -5.51
N ARG A 52 8.74 -14.68 -4.33
CA ARG A 52 8.78 -15.55 -3.14
C ARG A 52 7.39 -15.80 -2.59
N ARG A 53 6.73 -16.85 -3.10
CA ARG A 53 5.56 -17.55 -2.50
C ARG A 53 4.65 -16.65 -1.65
N ILE A 54 3.60 -16.14 -2.28
CA ILE A 54 2.52 -15.38 -1.63
C ILE A 54 2.00 -16.13 -0.38
N SER A 55 2.03 -15.49 0.80
CA SER A 55 1.25 -15.96 1.95
C SER A 55 -0.24 -15.73 1.67
N ASN A 56 -1.07 -16.73 1.94
CA ASN A 56 -2.48 -16.75 1.52
C ASN A 56 -3.28 -15.48 1.88
N GLU A 57 -3.00 -14.82 3.02
CA GLU A 57 -3.68 -13.58 3.43
C GLU A 57 -3.51 -12.42 2.44
N LEU A 58 -2.32 -12.24 1.86
CA LEU A 58 -2.06 -11.18 0.89
C LEU A 58 -2.68 -11.51 -0.47
N LYS A 59 -2.78 -12.81 -0.80
CA LYS A 59 -3.45 -13.30 -2.00
C LYS A 59 -4.95 -12.99 -1.97
N GLU A 60 -5.61 -13.28 -0.85
CA GLU A 60 -7.05 -13.03 -0.68
C GLU A 60 -7.39 -11.54 -0.72
N LEU A 61 -6.53 -10.70 -0.14
CA LEU A 61 -6.70 -9.24 -0.19
C LEU A 61 -6.53 -8.69 -1.60
N VAL A 62 -5.51 -9.10 -2.36
CA VAL A 62 -5.30 -8.65 -3.75
C VAL A 62 -6.42 -9.14 -4.68
N LYS A 63 -6.88 -10.39 -4.51
CA LYS A 63 -7.94 -10.99 -5.34
C LYS A 63 -9.29 -10.31 -5.17
N LYS A 64 -9.51 -9.58 -4.07
CA LYS A 64 -10.75 -8.81 -3.84
C LYS A 64 -10.83 -7.54 -4.70
N TYR A 65 -9.71 -7.11 -5.28
CA TYR A 65 -9.58 -5.87 -6.05
C TYR A 65 -9.21 -6.09 -7.53
N ILE A 66 -9.13 -7.34 -8.00
CA ILE A 66 -9.03 -7.75 -9.42
C ILE A 66 -10.39 -8.32 -9.85
#